data_AF-A0A561DYB5-F1
#
_entry.id   AF-A0A561DYB5-F1
#
_cell.length_a   1.000
_cell.length_b   1.000
_cell.length_c   1.000
_cell.angle_alpha   90.00
_cell.angle_beta   90.00
_cell.angle_gamma   90.00
#
_symmetry.space_group_name_H-M   'P 1'
#
loop_
_entity.id
_entity.type
_entity.pdbx_description
1 polymer ?
#
loop_
_entity_poly.entity_id
_entity_poly.type
_entity_poly.pdbx_seq_one_letter_code
_entity_poly.pdbx_strand_id
1 'polypeptide(L)'
;MRQLSDKYINEIKEKRSEFRKNTQKLIKDGIQQGEFKQGLHPDIITMGILGITNCGYYWFNPDGELSEEQVVEIFVNMILNGIYRNGGVYN
;
A
#
# COMPACT_ATOMS: atom_id res chain seq x y z
N MET A 1 -2.66 -16.70 12.61
CA MET A 1 -1.91 -17.75 11.86
C MET A 1 -1.63 -19.03 12.66
N ARG A 2 -1.93 -19.14 13.97
CA ARG A 2 -1.67 -20.36 14.75
C ARG A 2 -2.71 -21.50 14.59
N GLN A 3 -3.73 -21.33 13.73
CA GLN A 3 -4.82 -22.29 13.55
C GLN A 3 -5.02 -22.75 12.09
N LEU A 4 -4.10 -22.40 11.18
CA LEU A 4 -4.19 -22.80 9.77
C LEU A 4 -3.24 -23.97 9.51
N SER A 5 -3.63 -24.93 8.66
CA SER A 5 -2.74 -25.99 8.22
C SER A 5 -1.58 -25.44 7.37
N ASP A 6 -0.46 -26.16 7.31
CA ASP A 6 0.74 -25.71 6.60
C ASP A 6 0.47 -25.39 5.12
N LYS A 7 -0.44 -26.14 4.49
CA LYS A 7 -0.89 -25.87 3.12
C LYS A 7 -1.47 -24.46 2.97
N TYR A 8 -2.40 -24.06 3.83
CA TYR A 8 -3.00 -22.72 3.77
C TYR A 8 -2.02 -21.62 4.16
N ILE A 9 -1.09 -21.89 5.09
CA ILE A 9 -0.04 -20.94 5.46
C ILE A 9 0.85 -20.64 4.24
N ASN A 10 1.25 -21.66 3.49
CA ASN A 10 2.09 -21.48 2.31
C ASN A 10 1.35 -20.71 1.21
N GLU A 11 0.10 -21.07 0.93
CA GLU A 11 -0.73 -20.35 -0.05
C GLU A 11 -0.89 -18.85 0.31
N ILE A 12 -1.13 -18.54 1.59
CA ILE A 12 -1.24 -17.15 2.06
C ILE A 12 0.11 -16.43 1.92
N LYS A 13 1.22 -17.08 2.23
CA LYS A 13 2.57 -16.49 2.08
C LYS A 13 2.88 -16.19 0.62
N GLU A 14 2.52 -17.08 -0.30
CA GLU A 14 2.70 -16.90 -1.73
C GLU A 14 1.89 -15.69 -2.23
N LYS A 15 0.59 -15.64 -1.94
CA LYS A 15 -0.28 -14.52 -2.31
C LYS A 15 0.21 -13.18 -1.76
N ARG A 16 0.66 -13.14 -0.50
CA ARG A 16 1.25 -11.94 0.11
C ARG A 16 2.56 -11.52 -0.57
N SER A 17 3.39 -12.49 -0.94
CA SER A 17 4.65 -12.25 -1.65
C SER A 17 4.39 -11.68 -3.05
N GLU A 18 3.41 -12.24 -3.76
CA GLU A 18 2.99 -11.77 -5.09
C GLU A 18 2.44 -10.34 -5.04
N PHE A 19 1.51 -10.06 -4.12
CA PHE A 19 0.96 -8.71 -3.93
C PHE A 19 2.08 -7.69 -3.68
N ARG A 20 3.00 -7.98 -2.75
CA ARG A 20 4.15 -7.11 -2.46
C ARG A 20 5.01 -6.88 -3.71
N LYS A 21 5.34 -7.93 -4.46
CA LYS A 21 6.18 -7.83 -5.67
C LYS A 21 5.49 -6.99 -6.75
N ASN A 22 4.19 -7.15 -6.92
CA ASN A 22 3.41 -6.41 -7.91
C ASN A 22 3.35 -4.91 -7.54
N THR A 23 3.10 -4.58 -6.27
CA THR A 23 3.17 -3.20 -5.78
C THR A 23 4.56 -2.60 -5.99
N GLN A 24 5.62 -3.33 -5.63
CA GLN A 24 7.00 -2.87 -5.83
C GLN A 24 7.33 -2.63 -7.29
N LYS A 25 6.85 -3.50 -8.18
CA LYS A 25 7.01 -3.32 -9.63
C LYS A 25 6.32 -2.04 -10.09
N LEU A 26 5.07 -1.81 -9.67
CA LEU A 26 4.31 -0.61 -10.01
C LEU A 26 5.03 0.68 -9.57
N ILE A 27 5.57 0.72 -8.35
CA ILE A 27 6.36 1.87 -7.88
C ILE A 27 7.63 2.05 -8.73
N LYS A 28 8.35 0.96 -9.02
CA LYS A 28 9.55 1.02 -9.87
C LYS A 28 9.23 1.54 -11.26
N ASP A 29 8.17 1.04 -11.88
CA ASP A 29 7.73 1.45 -13.22
C ASP A 29 7.35 2.95 -13.23
N GLY A 30 6.61 3.42 -12.23
CA GLY A 30 6.23 4.84 -12.12
C GLY A 30 7.43 5.78 -11.90
N ILE A 31 8.48 5.32 -11.21
CA ILE A 31 9.75 6.07 -11.11
C ILE A 31 10.44 6.12 -12.48
N GLN A 32 10.51 5.01 -13.19
CA GLN A 32 11.14 4.94 -14.53
C GLN A 32 10.42 5.81 -15.56
N GLN A 33 9.09 5.87 -15.48
CA GLN A 33 8.25 6.71 -16.34
C GLN A 33 8.26 8.18 -15.93
N GLY A 34 8.84 8.51 -14.77
CA GLY A 34 8.94 9.87 -14.28
C GLY A 34 7.66 10.41 -13.65
N GLU A 35 6.67 9.54 -13.37
CA GLU A 35 5.45 9.87 -12.63
C GLU A 35 5.77 10.10 -11.14
N PHE A 36 6.58 9.20 -10.55
CA PHE A 36 7.04 9.32 -9.17
C PHE A 36 8.40 10.02 -9.06
N LYS A 37 8.69 10.56 -7.87
CA LYS A 37 9.95 11.26 -7.57
C LYS A 37 11.15 10.35 -7.85
N GLN A 38 12.19 10.93 -8.46
CA GLN A 38 13.47 10.24 -8.61
C GLN A 38 14.16 10.08 -7.24
N GLY A 39 14.93 9.01 -7.08
CA GLY A 39 15.65 8.71 -5.82
C GLY A 39 14.84 7.98 -4.75
N LEU A 40 13.56 7.69 -4.99
CA LEU A 40 12.79 6.80 -4.13
C LEU A 40 13.31 5.36 -4.23
N HIS A 41 13.30 4.66 -3.09
CA HIS A 41 13.63 3.23 -3.05
C HIS A 41 12.34 2.40 -3.12
N PRO A 42 12.07 1.65 -4.22
CA PRO A 42 10.75 1.03 -4.45
C PRO A 42 10.29 0.05 -3.37
N ASP A 43 11.22 -0.68 -2.74
CA ASP A 43 10.86 -1.62 -1.67
C ASP A 43 10.43 -0.91 -0.37
N ILE A 44 11.08 0.19 0.02
CA ILE A 44 10.78 0.97 1.22
C ILE A 44 9.42 1.62 1.06
N ILE A 45 9.14 2.20 -0.11
CA ILE A 45 7.83 2.77 -0.43
C ILE A 45 6.74 1.70 -0.38
N THR A 46 7.01 0.52 -0.97
CA THR A 46 6.08 -0.61 -0.91
C THR A 46 5.81 -1.06 0.53
N MET A 47 6.85 -1.21 1.35
CA MET A 47 6.70 -1.59 2.75
C MET A 47 5.96 -0.52 3.58
N GLY A 48 6.17 0.77 3.27
CA GLY A 48 5.42 1.87 3.89
C GLY A 48 3.93 1.82 3.56
N ILE A 49 3.58 1.67 2.28
CA ILE A 49 2.18 1.53 1.83
C ILE A 49 1.53 0.33 2.53
N LEU A 50 2.18 -0.85 2.48
CA LEU A 50 1.67 -2.05 3.14
C LEU A 50 1.56 -1.89 4.65
N GLY A 51 2.48 -1.17 5.29
CA GLY A 51 2.44 -0.92 6.74
C GLY A 51 1.21 -0.13 7.16
N ILE A 52 0.88 0.92 6.41
CA ILE A 52 -0.27 1.78 6.67
C ILE A 52 -1.60 1.06 6.38
N THR A 53 -1.68 0.30 5.28
CA THR A 53 -2.95 -0.33 4.88
C THR A 53 -3.24 -1.64 5.63
N ASN A 54 -2.23 -2.39 6.04
CA ASN A 54 -2.45 -3.69 6.68
C ASN A 54 -2.92 -3.61 8.13
N CYS A 55 -2.86 -2.45 8.80
CA CYS A 55 -3.33 -2.33 10.18
C CYS A 55 -4.80 -1.91 10.32
N GLY A 56 -5.46 -1.51 9.22
CA GLY A 56 -6.82 -0.96 9.20
C GLY A 56 -7.83 -1.77 10.00
N TYR A 57 -7.81 -3.09 9.84
CA TYR A 57 -8.75 -3.99 10.52
C TYR A 57 -8.66 -4.00 12.06
N TYR A 58 -7.56 -3.49 12.65
CA TYR A 58 -7.42 -3.41 14.10
C TYR A 58 -8.04 -2.16 14.71
N TRP A 59 -8.10 -1.06 13.96
CA TRP A 59 -8.45 0.26 14.52
C TRP A 59 -9.63 0.92 13.82
N PHE A 60 -9.95 0.54 12.59
CA PHE A 60 -11.06 1.10 11.84
C PHE A 60 -12.39 0.70 12.48
N ASN A 61 -13.22 1.69 12.78
CA ASN A 61 -14.56 1.50 13.30
C ASN A 61 -15.58 1.92 12.22
N PRO A 62 -16.36 0.99 11.66
CA PRO A 62 -17.35 1.31 10.63
C PRO A 62 -18.47 2.23 11.14
N ASP A 63 -18.74 2.24 12.44
CA ASP A 63 -19.71 3.14 13.09
C ASP A 63 -19.04 4.41 13.65
N GLY A 64 -17.80 4.70 13.21
CA GLY A 64 -17.02 5.86 13.64
C GLY A 64 -17.39 7.15 12.92
N GLU A 65 -16.61 8.21 13.18
CA GLU A 65 -16.80 9.53 12.55
C GLU A 65 -16.49 9.52 11.05
N LEU A 66 -15.55 8.69 10.61
CA LEU A 66 -15.12 8.60 9.22
C LEU A 66 -15.58 7.29 8.59
N SER A 67 -16.12 7.37 7.39
CA SER A 67 -16.44 6.21 6.56
C SER A 67 -15.17 5.53 6.01
N GLU A 68 -15.33 4.31 5.50
CA GLU A 68 -14.24 3.58 4.84
C GLU A 68 -13.66 4.39 3.67
N GLU A 69 -14.53 4.99 2.86
CA GLU A 69 -14.15 5.79 1.70
C GLU A 69 -13.33 7.01 2.10
N GLN A 70 -13.73 7.71 3.18
CA GLN A 70 -12.99 8.87 3.68
C GLN A 70 -11.60 8.48 4.19
N VAL A 71 -11.47 7.34 4.87
CA VAL A 71 -10.17 6.82 5.31
C VAL A 71 -9.28 6.46 4.12
N VAL A 72 -9.84 5.80 3.10
CA VAL A 72 -9.13 5.45 1.86
C VAL A 72 -8.65 6.72 1.15
N GLU A 73 -9.50 7.74 1.03
CA GLU A 73 -9.16 9.02 0.40
C GLU A 73 -8.00 9.70 1.12
N ILE A 74 -8.01 9.75 2.46
CA ILE A 74 -6.92 10.30 3.27
C ILE A 74 -5.61 9.56 3.00
N PHE A 75 -5.62 8.22 3.01
CA PHE A 75 -4.41 7.43 2.79
C PHE A 75 -3.87 7.57 1.38
N VAL A 76 -4.73 7.52 0.37
CA VAL A 76 -4.35 7.73 -1.04
C VAL A 76 -3.71 9.09 -1.21
N ASN A 77 -4.35 10.16 -0.71
CA ASN A 77 -3.81 11.52 -0.78
C ASN A 77 -2.46 11.64 -0.08
N MET A 78 -2.32 11.09 1.13
CA MET A 78 -1.07 11.13 1.89
C MET A 78 0.07 10.42 1.14
N ILE A 79 -0.17 9.21 0.63
CA ILE A 79 0.83 8.41 -0.08
C ILE A 79 1.24 9.11 -1.37
N LEU A 80 0.25 9.50 -2.19
CA LEU A 80 0.48 10.02 -3.52
C LEU A 80 1.12 11.40 -3.51
N ASN A 81 0.69 12.31 -2.63
CA ASN A 81 1.38 13.59 -2.42
C ASN A 81 2.82 13.39 -1.92
N GLY A 82 3.07 12.31 -1.16
CA GLY A 82 4.40 11.93 -0.71
C GLY A 82 5.34 11.50 -1.84
N ILE A 83 4.85 10.81 -2.87
CA ILE A 83 5.68 10.14 -3.88
C ILE A 83 5.63 10.76 -5.28
N TYR A 84 4.59 11.54 -5.64
CA TYR A 84 4.48 12.15 -6.97
C TYR A 84 5.55 13.21 -7.22
N ARG A 85 6.07 13.25 -8.45
CA ARG A 85 7.20 14.13 -8.82
C ARG A 85 6.92 15.62 -8.62
N ASN A 86 5.72 16.11 -8.92
CA ASN A 86 5.33 17.52 -8.85
C ASN A 86 3.92 17.66 -8.26
N GLY A 87 3.76 17.77 -6.94
CA GLY A 87 2.48 18.05 -6.25
C GLY A 87 1.26 17.45 -6.96
N GLY A 88 1.38 16.17 -7.33
CA GLY A 88 0.55 15.55 -8.37
C GLY A 88 -0.90 15.77 -8.01
N VAL A 89 -1.59 16.58 -8.81
CA VAL A 89 -2.98 16.92 -8.55
C VAL A 89 -3.79 15.64 -8.77
N TYR A 90 -3.98 14.89 -7.70
CA TYR A 90 -4.97 13.83 -7.64
C TYR A 90 -6.31 14.56 -7.55
N ASN A 91 -6.89 14.86 -8.71
CA ASN A 91 -8.28 15.32 -8.82
C ASN A 91 -9.18 14.10 -8.93
#